data_AF-A0AAW1UCI6-F1
#
_entry.id   AF-A0AAW1UCI6-F1
#
_cell.length_a   1.000
_cell.length_b   1.000
_cell.length_c   1.000
_cell.angle_alpha   90.00
_cell.angle_beta   90.00
_cell.angle_gamma   90.00
#
_symmetry.space_group_name_H-M   'P 1'
#
loop_
_entity.id
_entity.type
_entity.pdbx_description
1 polymer ?
#
loop_
_entity_poly.entity_id
_entity_poly.type
_entity_poly.pdbx_seq_one_letter_code
_entity_poly.pdbx_strand_id
1 'polypeptide(L)'
;MLKDAKMPAEKALIPGFVLTVPRKEFVSEWLKYGSKDKNECLLIYILKLGNKEEDKITNIRRIKDAIKNYSKKISDRWEKCHRRADVFFKEFSTWLEGNEFEFEFEFVISQFTLQVLASADGKSNILCETRITTTDGRIFEIPKEHMNASHHKELTKTPAYTKVKNACSQRGHLRRVWINLTNDLRNTYCDEDDNIQFNEGYLEEINEKDGDATANASEQSLVKLLEKILEKSQKETEQNSGKLANEFAIDKFDGRNVNTQQWWGNFDKECERFECNEITCE
;
A
#
# COMPACT_ATOMS: atom_id res chain seq x y z
N MET A 1 19.35 -35.76 -2.45
CA MET A 1 18.19 -35.52 -1.57
C MET A 1 18.58 -34.50 -0.51
N LEU A 2 18.58 -33.21 -0.86
CA LEU A 2 18.63 -32.15 0.15
C LEU A 2 17.18 -31.83 0.51
N LYS A 3 16.84 -32.03 1.78
CA LYS A 3 15.54 -31.65 2.33
C LYS A 3 15.48 -30.14 2.33
N ASP A 4 14.45 -29.59 1.71
CA ASP A 4 14.04 -28.20 1.84
C ASP A 4 13.87 -27.88 3.32
N ALA A 5 14.84 -27.18 3.88
CA ALA A 5 14.69 -26.54 5.16
C ALA A 5 13.66 -25.43 4.97
N LYS A 6 12.42 -25.71 5.38
CA LYS A 6 11.38 -24.69 5.57
C LYS A 6 11.98 -23.62 6.47
N MET A 7 12.34 -22.46 5.90
CA MET A 7 12.66 -21.29 6.69
C MET A 7 11.46 -21.01 7.61
N PRO A 8 11.67 -20.80 8.92
CA PRO A 8 10.60 -20.39 9.79
C PRO A 8 10.04 -19.07 9.27
N ALA A 9 8.71 -18.99 9.15
CA ALA A 9 8.01 -17.76 8.80
C ALA A 9 8.59 -16.62 9.65
N GLU A 10 9.25 -15.69 9.00
CA GLU A 10 9.75 -14.47 9.60
C GLU A 10 8.52 -13.83 10.27
N LYS A 11 8.49 -13.80 11.61
CA LYS A 11 7.41 -13.15 12.34
C LYS A 11 7.33 -11.73 11.77
N ALA A 12 6.21 -11.40 11.12
CA ALA A 12 5.97 -10.07 10.60
C ALA A 12 6.37 -9.07 11.67
N LEU A 13 7.25 -8.12 11.32
CA LEU A 13 7.70 -7.09 12.24
C LEU A 13 6.46 -6.25 12.61
N ILE A 14 5.82 -6.59 13.73
CA ILE A 14 4.77 -5.75 14.30
C ILE A 14 5.51 -4.51 14.81
N PRO A 15 5.24 -3.31 14.27
CA PRO A 15 5.88 -2.10 14.76
C PRO A 15 5.54 -1.94 16.24
N GLY A 16 6.53 -1.56 17.02
CA GLY A 16 6.37 -1.41 18.46
C GLY A 16 7.51 -0.64 19.09
N PHE A 17 7.39 -0.37 20.37
CA PHE A 17 8.50 0.13 21.19
C PHE A 17 8.41 -0.42 22.60
N VAL A 18 9.54 -0.48 23.29
CA VAL A 18 9.60 -0.84 24.70
C VAL A 18 9.68 0.43 25.51
N LEU A 19 8.69 0.68 26.36
CA LEU A 19 8.78 1.70 27.40
C LEU A 19 9.47 1.07 28.61
N THR A 20 10.56 1.68 29.04
CA THR A 20 11.22 1.30 30.28
C THR A 20 10.92 2.35 31.36
N VAL A 21 10.61 1.89 32.57
CA VAL A 21 10.28 2.73 33.71
C VAL A 21 11.16 2.33 34.89
N PRO A 22 11.95 3.25 35.47
CA PRO A 22 12.73 2.96 36.66
C PRO A 22 11.85 2.41 37.78
N ARG A 23 12.25 1.32 38.43
CA ARG A 23 11.45 0.68 39.50
C ARG A 23 11.10 1.66 40.61
N LYS A 24 12.05 2.49 41.01
CA LYS A 24 11.85 3.53 42.02
C LYS A 24 10.72 4.50 41.65
N GLU A 25 10.64 4.89 40.39
CA GLU A 25 9.60 5.78 39.90
C GLU A 25 8.25 5.07 39.87
N PHE A 26 8.19 3.88 39.27
CA PHE A 26 6.98 3.08 39.20
C PHE A 26 6.42 2.75 40.60
N VAL A 27 7.28 2.41 41.57
CA VAL A 27 6.87 2.14 42.96
C VAL A 27 6.35 3.40 43.64
N SER A 28 7.02 4.54 43.43
CA SER A 28 6.56 5.82 43.96
C SER A 28 5.15 6.14 43.46
N GLU A 29 4.89 5.87 42.18
CA GLU A 29 3.56 6.01 41.57
C GLU A 29 2.57 4.98 42.13
N TRP A 30 2.96 3.71 42.26
CA TRP A 30 2.15 2.62 42.80
C TRP A 30 1.67 2.90 44.24
N LEU A 31 2.47 3.59 45.05
CA LEU A 31 2.14 3.95 46.43
C LEU A 31 1.11 5.10 46.53
N LYS A 32 0.88 5.88 45.47
CA LYS A 32 -0.11 6.98 45.48
C LYS A 32 -1.55 6.49 45.47
N TYR A 33 -1.79 5.30 44.95
CA TYR A 33 -3.14 4.81 44.66
C TYR A 33 -3.63 3.79 45.70
N GLY A 34 -4.93 3.84 46.00
CA GLY A 34 -5.63 2.84 46.81
C GLY A 34 -5.82 1.50 46.06
N SER A 35 -6.07 0.41 46.78
CA SER A 35 -6.10 -0.94 46.21
C SER A 35 -7.18 -1.17 45.13
N LYS A 36 -8.32 -0.47 45.22
CA LYS A 36 -9.50 -0.70 44.38
C LYS A 36 -9.24 -0.41 42.89
N ASP A 37 -8.49 0.65 42.60
CA ASP A 37 -8.29 1.15 41.23
C ASP A 37 -6.80 1.24 40.83
N LYS A 38 -5.90 0.70 41.66
CA LYS A 38 -4.44 0.87 41.53
C LYS A 38 -3.90 0.55 40.14
N ASN A 39 -4.27 -0.61 39.59
CA ASN A 39 -3.75 -1.05 38.30
C ASN A 39 -4.28 -0.20 37.15
N GLU A 40 -5.48 0.35 37.27
CA GLU A 40 -6.07 1.23 36.26
C GLU A 40 -5.38 2.60 36.27
N CYS A 41 -5.12 3.16 37.46
CA CYS A 41 -4.36 4.39 37.58
C CYS A 41 -2.92 4.23 37.05
N LEU A 42 -2.29 3.08 37.32
CA LEU A 42 -0.97 2.77 36.79
C LEU A 42 -0.98 2.59 35.27
N LEU A 43 -2.04 2.00 34.71
CA LEU A 43 -2.19 1.91 33.26
C LEU A 43 -2.21 3.30 32.64
N ILE A 44 -3.06 4.20 33.15
CA ILE A 44 -3.14 5.58 32.68
C ILE A 44 -1.76 6.28 32.76
N TYR A 45 -1.02 6.06 33.83
CA TYR A 45 0.34 6.60 33.98
C TYR A 45 1.31 6.05 32.92
N ILE A 46 1.32 4.73 32.70
CA ILE A 46 2.15 4.07 31.68
C ILE A 46 1.80 4.55 30.26
N LEU A 47 0.51 4.67 29.95
CA LEU A 47 0.03 5.20 28.67
C LEU A 47 0.50 6.65 28.45
N LYS A 48 0.43 7.49 29.49
CA LYS A 48 0.91 8.88 29.43
C LYS A 48 2.42 8.95 29.19
N LEU A 49 3.22 8.13 29.88
CA LEU A 49 4.67 8.06 29.65
C LEU A 49 5.01 7.63 28.22
N GLY A 50 4.27 6.67 27.68
CA GLY A 50 4.40 6.24 26.29
C GLY A 50 3.87 7.25 25.26
N ASN A 51 3.26 8.35 25.71
CA ASN A 51 2.48 9.28 24.88
C ASN A 51 1.45 8.54 23.99
N LYS A 52 0.67 7.65 24.61
CA LYS A 52 -0.33 6.82 23.95
C LYS A 52 -1.71 6.97 24.58
N GLU A 53 -2.71 6.70 23.75
CA GLU A 53 -4.09 6.49 24.16
C GLU A 53 -4.38 4.98 24.13
N GLU A 54 -5.26 4.51 25.02
CA GLU A 54 -5.53 3.08 25.20
C GLU A 54 -6.04 2.40 23.92
N ASP A 55 -6.86 3.12 23.16
CA ASP A 55 -7.50 2.70 21.92
C ASP A 55 -6.54 2.61 20.71
N LYS A 56 -5.27 2.96 20.91
CA LYS A 56 -4.24 2.95 19.87
C LYS A 56 -3.24 1.81 20.07
N ILE A 57 -3.46 0.93 21.04
CA ILE A 57 -2.52 -0.13 21.44
C ILE A 57 -3.21 -1.47 21.32
N THR A 58 -2.62 -2.36 20.51
CA THR A 58 -3.26 -3.64 20.19
C THR A 58 -2.99 -4.70 21.26
N ASN A 59 -1.94 -4.54 22.05
CA ASN A 59 -1.58 -5.45 23.13
C ASN A 59 -1.89 -4.91 24.54
N ILE A 60 -2.92 -4.06 24.68
CA ILE A 60 -3.28 -3.43 25.97
C ILE A 60 -3.46 -4.44 27.11
N ARG A 61 -3.99 -5.63 26.80
CA ARG A 61 -4.12 -6.74 27.76
C ARG A 61 -2.78 -7.19 28.32
N ARG A 62 -1.74 -7.30 27.49
CA ARG A 62 -0.38 -7.67 27.93
C ARG A 62 0.21 -6.60 28.84
N ILE A 63 -0.03 -5.32 28.55
CA ILE A 63 0.38 -4.20 29.42
C ILE A 63 -0.34 -4.30 30.78
N LYS A 64 -1.66 -4.53 30.78
CA LYS A 64 -2.46 -4.75 32.00
C LYS A 64 -1.92 -5.93 32.83
N ASP A 65 -1.54 -7.03 32.17
CA ASP A 65 -0.96 -8.21 32.83
C ASP A 65 0.45 -7.93 33.39
N ALA A 66 1.28 -7.18 32.68
CA ALA A 66 2.59 -6.73 33.15
C ALA A 66 2.45 -5.85 34.42
N ILE A 67 1.52 -4.88 34.40
CA ILE A 67 1.21 -4.04 35.56
C ILE A 67 0.76 -4.89 36.75
N LYS A 68 -0.17 -5.85 36.55
CA LYS A 68 -0.58 -6.77 37.61
C LYS A 68 0.59 -7.55 38.20
N ASN A 69 1.46 -8.08 37.35
CA ASN A 69 2.64 -8.84 37.77
C ASN A 69 3.63 -7.98 38.57
N TYR A 70 3.91 -6.75 38.12
CA TYR A 70 4.79 -5.83 38.84
C TYR A 70 4.14 -5.37 40.15
N SER A 71 2.86 -5.02 40.14
CA SER A 71 2.09 -4.67 41.34
C SER A 71 2.15 -5.78 42.41
N LYS A 72 2.05 -7.04 42.00
CA LYS A 72 2.19 -8.17 42.92
C LYS A 72 3.58 -8.22 43.55
N LYS A 73 4.65 -8.11 42.75
CA LYS A 73 6.04 -8.08 43.24
C LYS A 73 6.29 -6.94 44.25
N ILE A 74 5.65 -5.80 44.05
CA ILE A 74 5.72 -4.65 44.96
C ILE A 74 4.93 -4.95 46.23
N SER A 75 3.70 -5.44 46.12
CA SER A 75 2.85 -5.77 47.26
C SER A 75 3.50 -6.79 48.20
N ASP A 76 4.13 -7.85 47.66
CA ASP A 76 4.81 -8.86 48.46
C ASP A 76 5.97 -8.29 49.29
N ARG A 77 6.62 -7.24 48.80
CA ARG A 77 7.67 -6.50 49.52
C ARG A 77 7.07 -5.47 50.49
N TRP A 78 5.97 -4.84 50.09
CA TRP A 78 5.26 -3.84 50.88
C TRP A 78 4.75 -4.40 52.21
N GLU A 79 4.23 -5.63 52.18
CA GLU A 79 3.77 -6.31 53.40
C GLU A 79 4.94 -6.66 54.34
N LYS A 80 6.11 -7.02 53.81
CA LYS A 80 7.32 -7.29 54.64
C LYS A 80 7.78 -6.06 55.41
N CYS A 81 7.59 -4.87 54.83
CA CYS A 81 7.91 -3.61 55.48
C CYS A 81 6.75 -3.06 56.34
N HIS A 82 5.76 -3.88 56.69
CA HIS A 82 4.60 -3.47 57.48
C HIS A 82 3.90 -2.23 56.92
N ARG A 83 3.88 -2.11 55.59
CA ARG A 83 3.25 -1.00 54.86
C ARG A 83 3.80 0.39 55.19
N ARG A 84 5.10 0.47 55.49
CA ARG A 84 5.82 1.72 55.75
C ARG A 84 6.73 2.10 54.59
N ALA A 85 6.52 3.29 54.03
CA ALA A 85 7.26 3.78 52.86
C ALA A 85 8.75 3.99 53.15
N ASP A 86 9.07 4.63 54.27
CA ASP A 86 10.44 4.88 54.71
C ASP A 86 11.24 3.58 54.87
N VAL A 87 10.62 2.55 55.46
CA VAL A 87 11.22 1.23 55.63
C VAL A 87 11.40 0.53 54.28
N PHE A 88 10.37 0.56 53.43
CA PHE A 88 10.42 -0.06 52.10
C PHE A 88 11.55 0.49 51.23
N PHE A 89 11.65 1.82 51.11
CA PHE A 89 12.68 2.45 50.28
C PHE A 89 14.09 2.21 50.82
N LYS A 90 14.24 2.04 52.14
CA LYS A 90 15.52 1.71 52.77
C LYS A 90 15.90 0.25 52.53
N GLU A 91 15.03 -0.69 52.89
CA GLU A 91 15.30 -2.14 52.84
C GLU A 91 15.42 -2.68 51.42
N PHE A 92 14.67 -2.12 50.47
CA PHE A 92 14.67 -2.56 49.07
C PHE A 92 15.41 -1.60 48.13
N SER A 93 16.26 -0.71 48.65
CA SER A 93 17.05 0.26 47.86
C SER A 93 17.78 -0.38 46.68
N THR A 94 18.57 -1.45 46.91
CA THR A 94 19.29 -2.17 45.84
C THR A 94 18.35 -2.76 44.79
N TRP A 95 17.17 -3.23 45.19
CA TRP A 95 16.18 -3.76 44.23
C TRP A 95 15.56 -2.65 43.38
N LEU A 96 15.32 -1.47 43.98
CA LEU A 96 14.79 -0.29 43.31
C LEU A 96 15.79 0.38 42.37
N GLU A 97 17.08 0.25 42.65
CA GLU A 97 18.20 0.71 41.81
C GLU A 97 18.58 -0.29 40.71
N GLY A 98 18.05 -1.51 40.75
CA GLY A 98 18.25 -2.52 39.70
C GLY A 98 17.40 -2.27 38.44
N ASN A 99 17.31 -3.29 37.57
CA ASN A 99 16.68 -3.20 36.24
C ASN A 99 15.30 -2.53 36.22
N GLU A 100 14.99 -1.85 35.13
CA GLU A 100 13.72 -1.15 34.90
C GLU A 100 12.54 -2.13 34.74
N PHE A 101 11.32 -1.62 34.86
CA PHE A 101 10.13 -2.33 34.40
C PHE A 101 9.89 -2.01 32.94
N GLU A 102 9.71 -3.06 32.15
CA GLU A 102 9.54 -2.95 30.70
C GLU A 102 8.08 -3.20 30.34
N PHE A 103 7.57 -2.37 29.42
CA PHE A 103 6.24 -2.47 28.83
C PHE A 103 6.40 -2.43 27.32
N GLU A 104 6.12 -3.54 26.66
CA GLU A 104 6.13 -3.63 25.21
C GLU A 104 4.81 -3.08 24.67
N PHE A 105 4.89 -2.08 23.78
CA PHE A 105 3.76 -1.55 23.05
C PHE A 105 3.82 -2.08 21.63
N GLU A 106 2.77 -2.79 21.22
CA GLU A 106 2.59 -3.28 19.85
C GLU A 106 1.55 -2.43 19.12
N PHE A 107 1.80 -2.15 17.85
CA PHE A 107 0.87 -1.45 16.96
C PHE A 107 0.48 -2.37 15.82
N VAL A 108 -0.80 -2.38 15.47
CA VAL A 108 -1.23 -2.90 14.17
C VAL A 108 -1.18 -1.73 13.19
N ILE A 109 -0.44 -1.94 12.11
CA ILE A 109 -0.39 -1.01 11.00
C ILE A 109 -0.82 -1.74 9.74
N SER A 110 -1.49 -1.01 8.85
CA SER A 110 -1.75 -1.49 7.49
C SER A 110 -1.32 -0.41 6.51
N GLN A 111 -0.87 -0.84 5.34
CA GLN A 111 -0.58 0.05 4.23
C GLN A 111 -1.83 0.21 3.38
N PHE A 112 -2.28 1.45 3.23
CA PHE A 112 -3.42 1.81 2.42
C PHE A 112 -2.94 2.31 1.06
N THR A 113 -3.50 1.77 -0.03
CA THR A 113 -3.27 2.25 -1.40
C THR A 113 -4.40 3.19 -1.81
N LEU A 114 -4.06 4.47 -1.92
CA LEU A 114 -4.97 5.54 -2.32
C LEU A 114 -4.67 5.98 -3.75
N GLN A 115 -5.66 5.96 -4.63
CA GLN A 115 -5.52 6.30 -6.05
C GLN A 115 -6.58 7.30 -6.50
N VAL A 116 -6.19 8.26 -7.35
CA VAL A 116 -7.14 9.21 -7.95
C VAL A 116 -7.78 8.58 -9.19
N LEU A 117 -9.07 8.28 -9.11
CA LEU A 117 -9.86 7.68 -10.19
C LEU A 117 -10.87 8.69 -10.76
N ALA A 118 -11.41 8.38 -11.94
CA ALA A 118 -12.55 9.12 -12.48
C ALA A 118 -13.80 8.82 -11.65
N SER A 119 -14.61 9.82 -11.35
CA SER A 119 -15.96 9.61 -10.82
C SER A 119 -16.85 8.90 -11.83
N ALA A 120 -18.01 8.40 -11.36
CA ALA A 120 -18.99 7.70 -12.22
C ALA A 120 -19.48 8.55 -13.40
N ASP A 121 -19.47 9.87 -13.29
CA ASP A 121 -19.81 10.80 -14.38
C ASP A 121 -18.67 11.06 -15.38
N GLY A 122 -17.46 10.54 -15.12
CA GLY A 122 -16.24 10.71 -15.90
C GLY A 122 -15.60 12.11 -15.84
N LYS A 123 -16.29 13.09 -15.26
CA LYS A 123 -15.92 14.52 -15.32
C LYS A 123 -15.01 14.93 -14.19
N SER A 124 -15.26 14.42 -12.98
CA SER A 124 -14.47 14.75 -11.80
C SER A 124 -13.45 13.66 -11.46
N ASN A 125 -12.49 14.03 -10.62
CA ASN A 125 -11.50 13.12 -10.07
C ASN A 125 -11.81 12.93 -8.59
N ILE A 126 -11.83 11.67 -8.15
CA ILE A 126 -12.07 11.29 -6.75
C ILE A 126 -10.90 10.47 -6.25
N LEU A 127 -10.53 10.69 -4.98
CA LEU A 127 -9.53 9.86 -4.32
C LEU A 127 -10.25 8.60 -3.79
N CYS A 128 -9.72 7.45 -4.15
CA CYS A 128 -10.27 6.15 -3.85
C CYS A 128 -9.27 5.32 -3.06
N GLU A 129 -9.76 4.56 -2.08
CA GLU A 129 -9.01 3.49 -1.45
C GLU A 129 -9.20 2.22 -2.27
N THR A 130 -8.10 1.63 -2.70
CA THR A 130 -8.13 0.52 -3.67
C THR A 130 -7.67 -0.79 -3.07
N ARG A 131 -6.70 -0.73 -2.16
CA ARG A 131 -6.08 -1.91 -1.56
C ARG A 131 -5.61 -1.65 -0.14
N ILE A 132 -5.60 -2.72 0.65
CA ILE A 132 -4.99 -2.78 1.98
C ILE A 132 -3.89 -3.84 1.94
N THR A 133 -2.72 -3.50 2.45
CA THR A 133 -1.59 -4.43 2.59
C THR A 133 -1.21 -4.56 4.05
N THR A 134 -1.20 -5.80 4.55
CA THR A 134 -0.83 -6.13 5.93
C THR A 134 0.70 -6.13 6.11
N THR A 135 1.16 -6.13 7.35
CA THR A 135 2.61 -6.12 7.68
C THR A 135 3.36 -7.37 7.21
N ASP A 136 2.66 -8.48 6.99
CA ASP A 136 3.19 -9.72 6.41
C ASP A 136 3.15 -9.74 4.87
N GLY A 137 2.71 -8.64 4.24
CA GLY A 137 2.74 -8.46 2.79
C GLY A 137 1.53 -9.00 2.02
N ARG A 138 0.50 -9.54 2.70
CA ARG A 138 -0.75 -9.94 2.04
C ARG A 138 -1.51 -8.70 1.56
N ILE A 139 -2.13 -8.78 0.38
CA ILE A 139 -2.80 -7.65 -0.27
C ILE A 139 -4.26 -7.99 -0.46
N PHE A 140 -5.13 -7.07 -0.07
CA PHE A 140 -6.58 -7.22 -0.13
C PHE A 140 -7.18 -6.12 -1.00
N GLU A 141 -8.08 -6.48 -1.91
CA GLU A 141 -8.74 -5.53 -2.80
C GLU A 141 -10.04 -4.99 -2.18
N ILE A 142 -10.26 -3.67 -2.31
CA ILE A 142 -11.52 -3.03 -1.92
C ILE A 142 -12.51 -3.15 -3.08
N PRO A 143 -13.75 -3.64 -2.87
CA PRO A 143 -14.76 -3.72 -3.92
C PRO A 143 -15.02 -2.36 -4.58
N LYS A 144 -15.28 -2.35 -5.89
CA LYS A 144 -15.38 -1.10 -6.70
C LYS A 144 -16.45 -0.14 -6.18
N GLU A 145 -17.57 -0.69 -5.71
CA GLU A 145 -18.68 0.02 -5.08
C GLU A 145 -18.30 0.67 -3.75
N HIS A 146 -17.22 0.21 -3.12
CA HIS A 146 -16.76 0.66 -1.82
C HIS A 146 -15.55 1.59 -1.88
N MET A 147 -14.76 1.58 -2.96
CA MET A 147 -13.50 2.34 -3.09
C MET A 147 -13.59 3.85 -2.83
N ASN A 148 -14.75 4.49 -2.98
CA ASN A 148 -14.87 5.93 -2.79
C ASN A 148 -14.56 6.32 -1.34
N ALA A 149 -13.67 7.31 -1.14
CA ALA A 149 -13.32 7.82 0.18
C ALA A 149 -14.51 8.22 1.07
N SER A 150 -15.68 8.52 0.50
CA SER A 150 -16.91 8.76 1.29
C SER A 150 -17.35 7.56 2.14
N HIS A 151 -16.98 6.34 1.76
CA HIS A 151 -17.23 5.13 2.53
C HIS A 151 -16.19 4.91 3.63
N HIS A 152 -15.00 5.49 3.48
CA HIS A 152 -13.85 5.29 4.37
C HIS A 152 -13.73 6.43 5.40
N LYS A 153 -14.82 6.71 6.13
CA LYS A 153 -14.95 7.89 7.00
C LYS A 153 -13.82 8.00 8.02
N GLU A 154 -13.48 6.90 8.70
CA GLU A 154 -12.42 6.90 9.69
C GLU A 154 -11.03 7.13 9.08
N LEU A 155 -10.78 6.58 7.89
CA LEU A 155 -9.53 6.82 7.16
C LEU A 155 -9.38 8.28 6.76
N THR A 156 -10.47 8.93 6.32
CA THR A 156 -10.44 10.33 5.87
C THR A 156 -10.08 11.32 6.97
N LYS A 157 -10.29 10.95 8.24
CA LYS A 157 -9.91 11.75 9.41
C LYS A 157 -8.41 11.68 9.71
N THR A 158 -7.68 10.73 9.13
CA THR A 158 -6.27 10.53 9.44
C THR A 158 -5.40 11.65 8.86
N PRO A 159 -4.32 12.05 9.56
CA PRO A 159 -3.34 12.99 9.02
C PRO A 159 -2.66 12.46 7.75
N ALA A 160 -2.47 11.15 7.64
CA ALA A 160 -1.90 10.50 6.47
C ALA A 160 -2.78 10.71 5.23
N TYR A 161 -4.09 10.50 5.36
CA TYR A 161 -5.04 10.72 4.27
C TYR A 161 -5.01 12.19 3.79
N THR A 162 -5.03 13.15 4.71
CA THR A 162 -4.95 14.58 4.35
C THR A 162 -3.68 14.90 3.56
N LYS A 163 -2.53 14.35 3.96
CA LYS A 163 -1.26 14.52 3.23
C LYS A 163 -1.32 13.89 1.83
N VAL A 164 -1.90 12.70 1.70
CA VAL A 164 -2.07 12.05 0.39
C VAL A 164 -3.01 12.85 -0.51
N LYS A 165 -4.15 13.28 0.00
CA LYS A 165 -5.12 14.11 -0.74
C LYS A 165 -4.47 15.39 -1.29
N ASN A 166 -3.59 16.03 -0.51
CA ASN A 166 -2.89 17.22 -0.96
C ASN A 166 -1.77 16.92 -1.97
N ALA A 167 -1.16 15.74 -1.91
CA ALA A 167 -0.07 15.32 -2.81
C ALA A 167 -0.57 14.69 -4.12
N CYS A 168 -1.77 14.11 -4.14
CA CYS A 168 -2.37 13.44 -5.29
C CYS A 168 -3.46 14.30 -5.94
N SER A 169 -3.09 15.08 -6.96
CA SER A 169 -4.03 15.96 -7.66
C SER A 169 -4.46 15.48 -9.05
N GLN A 170 -3.69 14.58 -9.68
CA GLN A 170 -3.93 14.13 -11.06
C GLN A 170 -4.48 12.70 -11.11
N ARG A 171 -5.35 12.45 -12.08
CA ARG A 171 -5.94 11.13 -12.34
C ARG A 171 -4.85 10.10 -12.59
N GLY A 172 -5.00 8.91 -12.00
CA GLY A 172 -4.04 7.82 -12.08
C GLY A 172 -2.94 7.88 -11.01
N HIS A 173 -2.71 9.03 -10.36
CA HIS A 173 -1.74 9.11 -9.27
C HIS A 173 -2.17 8.22 -8.10
N LEU A 174 -1.22 7.44 -7.59
CA LEU A 174 -1.39 6.61 -6.41
C LEU A 174 -0.32 6.89 -5.37
N ARG A 175 -0.67 6.64 -4.10
CA ARG A 175 0.26 6.62 -2.97
C ARG A 175 -0.08 5.45 -2.07
N ARG A 176 0.97 4.81 -1.57
CA ARG A 176 0.88 3.80 -0.51
C ARG A 176 1.36 4.43 0.78
N VAL A 177 0.55 4.36 1.83
CA VAL A 177 0.87 4.95 3.14
C VAL A 177 0.60 3.96 4.26
N TRP A 178 1.57 3.78 5.15
CA TRP A 178 1.39 3.02 6.38
C TRP A 178 0.64 3.86 7.40
N ILE A 179 -0.43 3.29 7.97
CA ILE A 179 -1.30 3.95 8.93
C ILE A 179 -1.47 3.02 10.13
N ASN A 180 -1.31 3.58 11.32
CA ASN A 180 -1.65 2.88 12.56
C ASN A 180 -3.16 2.72 12.65
N LEU A 181 -3.62 1.48 12.81
CA LEU A 181 -5.04 1.20 13.00
C LEU A 181 -5.43 1.55 14.45
N THR A 182 -6.07 2.71 14.63
CA THR A 182 -6.82 3.01 15.85
C THR A 182 -7.95 2.00 16.02
N ASN A 183 -8.56 1.88 17.21
CA ASN A 183 -9.71 0.98 17.39
C ASN A 183 -10.81 1.20 16.35
N ASP A 184 -11.15 2.45 16.02
CA ASP A 184 -12.17 2.76 15.01
C ASP A 184 -11.79 2.27 13.61
N LEU A 185 -10.53 2.46 13.20
CA LEU A 185 -10.01 1.95 11.93
C LEU A 185 -9.95 0.42 11.95
N ARG A 186 -9.48 -0.17 13.05
CA ARG A 186 -9.38 -1.62 13.20
C ARG A 186 -10.75 -2.25 13.05
N ASN A 187 -11.77 -1.77 13.76
CA ASN A 187 -13.13 -2.28 13.64
C ASN A 187 -13.71 -2.14 12.22
N THR A 188 -13.24 -1.13 11.46
CA THR A 188 -13.67 -0.91 10.07
C THR A 188 -13.00 -1.90 9.09
N TYR A 189 -11.73 -2.23 9.31
CA TYR A 189 -10.89 -2.93 8.33
C TYR A 189 -10.42 -4.32 8.75
N CYS A 190 -10.64 -4.69 10.01
CA CYS A 190 -10.25 -5.97 10.61
C CYS A 190 -11.35 -6.47 11.56
N ASP A 191 -11.54 -7.79 11.63
CA ASP A 191 -12.37 -8.40 12.67
C ASP A 191 -11.56 -8.68 13.95
N GLU A 192 -12.19 -9.33 14.94
CA GLU A 192 -11.55 -9.71 16.21
C GLU A 192 -10.42 -10.74 16.04
N ASP A 193 -10.42 -11.47 14.92
CA ASP A 193 -9.46 -12.51 14.56
C ASP A 193 -8.38 -12.01 13.57
N ASP A 194 -8.30 -10.68 13.35
CA ASP A 194 -7.39 -10.02 12.42
C ASP A 194 -7.57 -10.41 10.93
N ASN A 195 -8.77 -10.89 10.55
CA ASN A 195 -9.14 -11.03 9.15
C ASN A 195 -9.48 -9.67 8.55
N ILE A 196 -9.05 -9.42 7.31
CA ILE A 196 -9.30 -8.15 6.64
C ILE A 196 -10.74 -8.10 6.11
N GLN A 197 -11.47 -7.08 6.52
CA GLN A 197 -12.87 -6.88 6.18
C GLN A 197 -13.14 -5.44 5.74
N PHE A 198 -14.30 -5.21 5.13
CA PHE A 198 -14.86 -3.88 4.98
C PHE A 198 -16.38 -3.98 4.88
N ASN A 199 -17.11 -3.13 5.61
CA ASN A 199 -18.55 -3.25 5.81
C ASN A 199 -18.93 -4.65 6.37
N GLU A 200 -19.80 -5.39 5.68
CA GLU A 200 -20.30 -6.71 6.12
C GLU A 200 -19.60 -7.89 5.43
N GLY A 201 -18.47 -7.65 4.74
CA GLY A 201 -17.77 -8.67 3.96
C GLY A 201 -16.27 -8.73 4.20
N TYR A 202 -15.71 -9.93 4.06
CA TYR A 202 -14.26 -10.15 3.99
C TYR A 202 -13.71 -9.71 2.64
N LEU A 203 -12.53 -9.09 2.64
CA LEU A 203 -11.88 -8.67 1.40
C LEU A 203 -11.18 -9.84 0.72
N GLU A 204 -11.17 -9.82 -0.61
CA GLU A 204 -10.46 -10.81 -1.42
C GLU A 204 -8.95 -10.57 -1.38
N GLU A 205 -8.18 -11.60 -1.02
CA GLU A 205 -6.73 -11.57 -1.08
C GLU A 205 -6.26 -11.76 -2.53
N ILE A 206 -5.40 -10.87 -3.01
CA ILE A 206 -4.86 -10.88 -4.36
C ILE A 206 -3.34 -11.02 -4.33
N ASN A 207 -2.76 -11.70 -5.33
CA ASN A 207 -1.31 -11.70 -5.48
C ASN A 207 -0.86 -10.42 -6.19
N GLU A 208 0.35 -9.92 -5.90
CA GLU A 208 0.92 -8.76 -6.63
C GLU A 208 0.94 -8.96 -8.16
N LYS A 209 1.02 -10.21 -8.63
CA LYS A 209 0.97 -10.55 -10.06
C LYS A 209 -0.42 -10.38 -10.69
N ASP A 210 -1.48 -10.44 -9.88
CA ASP A 210 -2.86 -10.29 -10.34
C ASP A 210 -3.28 -8.81 -10.35
N GLY A 211 -2.65 -7.99 -9.49
CA GLY A 211 -2.93 -6.56 -9.36
C GLY A 211 -2.45 -5.67 -10.51
N ASP A 212 -1.62 -6.20 -11.42
CA ASP A 212 -1.18 -5.52 -12.64
C ASP A 212 -2.01 -5.94 -13.88
N ALA A 213 -3.01 -6.82 -13.70
CA ALA A 213 -3.89 -7.24 -14.78
C ALA A 213 -4.74 -6.08 -15.36
N THR A 214 -4.94 -5.00 -14.61
CA THR A 214 -5.58 -3.76 -15.12
C THR A 214 -4.63 -2.89 -15.95
N ALA A 215 -3.30 -2.99 -15.76
CA ALA A 215 -2.33 -2.44 -16.69
C ALA A 215 -2.26 -3.31 -17.97
N ASN A 216 -2.28 -4.64 -17.81
CA ASN A 216 -2.24 -5.59 -18.94
C ASN A 216 -3.51 -5.55 -19.81
N ALA A 217 -4.69 -5.28 -19.25
CA ALA A 217 -5.91 -5.08 -20.03
C ALA A 217 -5.86 -3.78 -20.86
N SER A 218 -5.17 -2.75 -20.37
CA SER A 218 -4.93 -1.51 -21.11
C SER A 218 -3.84 -1.68 -22.17
N GLU A 219 -2.79 -2.46 -21.89
CA GLU A 219 -1.74 -2.79 -22.86
C GLU A 219 -2.27 -3.67 -23.99
N GLN A 220 -3.06 -4.71 -23.70
CA GLN A 220 -3.68 -5.52 -24.77
C GLN A 220 -4.66 -4.72 -25.63
N SER A 221 -5.34 -3.73 -25.03
CA SER A 221 -6.20 -2.77 -25.74
C SER A 221 -5.39 -1.81 -26.62
N LEU A 222 -4.27 -1.29 -26.11
CA LEU A 222 -3.35 -0.41 -26.83
C LEU A 222 -2.63 -1.16 -27.96
N VAL A 223 -2.19 -2.39 -27.73
CA VAL A 223 -1.60 -3.26 -28.74
C VAL A 223 -2.61 -3.54 -29.85
N LYS A 224 -3.87 -3.86 -29.54
CA LYS A 224 -4.92 -4.03 -30.57
C LYS A 224 -5.26 -2.76 -31.34
N LEU A 225 -5.17 -1.58 -30.70
CA LEU A 225 -5.34 -0.29 -31.38
C LEU A 225 -4.15 0.02 -32.30
N LEU A 226 -2.93 -0.27 -31.85
CA LEU A 226 -1.71 -0.13 -32.65
C LEU A 226 -1.70 -1.11 -33.83
N GLU A 227 -2.08 -2.37 -33.62
CA GLU A 227 -2.27 -3.38 -34.68
C GLU A 227 -3.31 -2.91 -35.70
N LYS A 228 -4.45 -2.37 -35.27
CA LYS A 228 -5.45 -1.80 -36.20
C LYS A 228 -4.97 -0.58 -36.96
N ILE A 229 -4.13 0.26 -36.37
CA ILE A 229 -3.55 1.43 -37.06
C ILE A 229 -2.49 0.97 -38.07
N LEU A 230 -1.65 0.01 -37.69
CA LEU A 230 -0.65 -0.61 -38.57
C LEU A 230 -1.32 -1.35 -39.74
N GLU A 231 -2.33 -2.18 -39.47
CA GLU A 231 -3.11 -2.87 -40.52
C GLU A 231 -3.82 -1.89 -41.46
N LYS A 232 -4.30 -0.76 -40.96
CA LYS A 232 -4.87 0.30 -41.82
C LYS A 232 -3.80 0.96 -42.69
N SER A 233 -2.64 1.28 -42.13
CA SER A 233 -1.52 1.88 -42.87
C SER A 233 -0.93 0.92 -43.93
N GLN A 234 -0.92 -0.39 -43.66
CA GLN A 234 -0.47 -1.42 -44.59
C GLN A 234 -1.51 -1.69 -45.70
N LYS A 235 -2.81 -1.71 -45.36
CA LYS A 235 -3.88 -1.84 -46.38
C LYS A 235 -4.00 -0.61 -47.29
N GLU A 236 -3.72 0.59 -46.78
CA GLU A 236 -3.67 1.82 -47.59
C GLU A 236 -2.45 1.88 -48.52
N THR A 237 -1.34 1.25 -48.15
CA THR A 237 -0.15 1.14 -49.01
C THR A 237 -0.29 0.04 -50.08
N GLU A 238 -0.93 -1.09 -49.77
CA GLU A 238 -1.19 -2.14 -50.76
C GLU A 238 -2.25 -1.74 -51.81
N GLN A 239 -3.28 -0.96 -51.43
CA GLN A 239 -4.32 -0.51 -52.37
C GLN A 239 -3.87 0.62 -53.32
N ASN A 240 -2.75 1.30 -53.05
CA ASN A 240 -2.29 2.43 -53.87
C ASN A 240 -1.36 2.03 -55.03
N SER A 241 -0.67 0.89 -54.97
CA SER A 241 0.24 0.44 -56.05
C SER A 241 -0.47 0.26 -57.40
N GLY A 242 -1.68 -0.34 -57.39
CA GLY A 242 -2.49 -0.53 -58.60
C GLY A 242 -3.15 0.74 -59.16
N LYS A 243 -3.29 1.80 -58.36
CA LYS A 243 -3.76 3.11 -58.82
C LYS A 243 -2.62 3.97 -59.34
N LEU A 244 -1.46 3.91 -58.68
CA LEU A 244 -0.25 4.66 -59.08
C LEU A 244 0.19 4.28 -60.50
N ALA A 245 0.19 3.00 -60.84
CA ALA A 245 0.56 2.52 -62.18
C ALA A 245 -0.33 3.07 -63.30
N ASN A 246 -1.60 3.42 -63.01
CA ASN A 246 -2.52 4.04 -63.97
C ASN A 246 -2.35 5.57 -64.06
N GLU A 247 -1.68 6.19 -63.08
CA GLU A 247 -1.38 7.63 -63.06
C GLU A 247 -0.04 7.99 -63.70
N PHE A 248 0.83 6.99 -63.92
CA PHE A 248 2.04 7.14 -64.70
C PHE A 248 1.67 7.43 -66.15
N ALA A 249 2.05 8.60 -66.64
CA ALA A 249 1.73 9.04 -68.00
C ALA A 249 2.73 8.47 -69.03
N ILE A 250 3.09 7.19 -68.90
CA ILE A 250 3.99 6.50 -69.82
C ILE A 250 3.38 5.19 -70.30
N ASP A 251 3.56 4.89 -71.59
CA ASP A 251 3.15 3.60 -72.14
C ASP A 251 4.10 2.49 -71.69
N LYS A 252 3.57 1.27 -71.55
CA LYS A 252 4.37 0.08 -71.28
C LYS A 252 5.42 -0.13 -72.38
N PHE A 253 6.68 -0.33 -72.00
CA PHE A 253 7.74 -0.63 -72.97
C PHE A 253 7.45 -1.93 -73.73
N ASP A 254 7.41 -1.85 -75.06
CA ASP A 254 7.19 -3.01 -75.94
C ASP A 254 8.33 -3.21 -76.96
N GLY A 255 9.40 -2.42 -76.84
CA GLY A 255 10.55 -2.41 -77.74
C GLY A 255 10.29 -1.77 -79.10
N ARG A 256 9.10 -1.20 -79.33
CA ARG A 256 8.69 -0.59 -80.61
C ARG A 256 8.26 0.87 -80.46
N ASN A 257 7.83 1.29 -79.27
CA ASN A 257 7.29 2.60 -78.98
C ASN A 257 8.34 3.72 -78.86
N VAL A 258 9.44 3.51 -78.13
CA VAL A 258 10.58 4.44 -78.03
C VAL A 258 11.88 3.66 -77.78
N ASN A 259 13.05 4.27 -77.98
CA ASN A 259 14.31 3.60 -77.64
C ASN A 259 14.45 3.42 -76.12
N THR A 260 15.20 2.39 -75.71
CA THR A 260 15.29 1.97 -74.31
C THR A 260 15.76 3.08 -73.37
N GLN A 261 16.76 3.87 -73.77
CA GLN A 261 17.32 4.94 -72.95
C GLN A 261 16.32 6.08 -72.70
N GLN A 262 15.55 6.41 -73.73
CA GLN A 262 14.52 7.44 -73.64
C GLN A 262 13.31 6.98 -72.82
N TRP A 263 12.93 5.71 -72.93
CA TRP A 263 11.89 5.14 -72.07
C TRP A 263 12.32 5.13 -70.60
N TRP A 264 13.55 4.69 -70.33
CA TRP A 264 14.12 4.68 -68.97
C TRP A 264 14.14 6.08 -68.36
N GLY A 265 14.63 7.08 -69.10
CA GLY A 265 14.67 8.46 -68.62
C GLY A 265 13.29 9.09 -68.39
N ASN A 266 12.25 8.62 -69.07
CA ASN A 266 10.87 9.06 -68.82
C ASN A 266 10.26 8.35 -67.61
N PHE A 267 10.59 7.08 -67.41
CA PHE A 267 10.17 6.32 -66.23
C PHE A 267 10.79 6.87 -64.95
N ASP A 268 12.09 7.15 -64.94
CA ASP A 268 12.79 7.72 -63.78
C ASP A 268 12.17 9.06 -63.32
N LYS A 269 11.79 9.93 -64.29
CA LYS A 269 11.11 11.20 -63.97
C LYS A 269 9.73 11.02 -63.35
N GLU A 270 8.99 9.99 -63.77
CA GLU A 270 7.70 9.68 -63.14
C GLU A 270 7.93 9.06 -61.75
N CYS A 271 8.96 8.23 -61.55
CA CYS A 271 9.34 7.74 -60.22
C CYS A 271 9.69 8.90 -59.27
N GLU A 272 10.46 9.89 -59.73
CA GLU A 272 10.77 11.11 -58.95
C GLU A 272 9.50 11.91 -58.62
N ARG A 273 8.59 12.08 -59.60
CA ARG A 273 7.32 12.81 -59.42
C ARG A 273 6.43 12.21 -58.34
N PHE A 274 6.48 10.90 -58.16
CA PHE A 274 5.69 10.18 -57.14
C PHE A 274 6.52 9.78 -55.91
N GLU A 275 7.72 10.36 -55.72
CA GLU A 275 8.62 10.11 -54.59
C GLU A 275 8.95 8.62 -54.36
N CYS A 276 8.94 7.82 -55.43
CA CYS A 276 9.25 6.40 -55.43
C CYS A 276 10.76 6.16 -55.54
N ASN A 277 11.52 6.62 -54.55
CA ASN A 277 12.99 6.69 -54.62
C ASN A 277 13.72 5.41 -54.18
N GLU A 278 13.00 4.38 -53.72
CA GLU A 278 13.59 3.06 -53.42
C GLU A 278 12.75 1.96 -54.06
N ILE A 279 13.22 1.44 -55.19
CA ILE A 279 12.74 0.16 -55.74
C ILE A 279 13.76 -0.89 -55.30
N THR A 280 13.44 -1.64 -54.25
CA THR A 280 14.10 -2.92 -53.98
C THR A 280 13.62 -3.92 -55.02
N CYS A 281 14.51 -4.38 -55.89
CA CYS A 281 14.24 -5.55 -56.73
C CYS A 281 14.28 -6.81 -55.85
N GLU A 282 13.14 -7.46 -55.66
CA GLU A 282 13.07 -8.90 -55.35
C GLU A 282 13.06 -9.71 -56.64
#